data_AF-A0A1Q4F530-F1
#
_entry.id   AF-A0A1Q4F530-F1
#
_cell.length_a   1.000
_cell.length_b   1.000
_cell.length_c   1.000
_cell.angle_alpha   90.00
_cell.angle_beta   90.00
_cell.angle_gamma   90.00
#
_symmetry.space_group_name_H-M   'P 1'
#
loop_
_entity.id
_entity.type
_entity.pdbx_description
1 polymer ?
#
loop_
_entity_poly.entity_id
_entity_poly.type
_entity_poly.pdbx_seq_one_letter_code
_entity_poly.pdbx_strand_id
1 'polypeptide(L)'
;MSEMLKNIIRFFVLILVQVFILDKIPPLHQFIVPYLYFIYILWLPYKIPRLSLTLLGFIYGLCFDFFTKTPGLHAAACTLIAYLRPFMINILMSKEDPGFSYIAPAPSSMGWTPYIVYVLVLSFIHNFWIVLLETLSFGNFWYFLGKVVATTGVSFLLIMITEILFYRKQKFRTNN
;
A
#
# COMPACT_ATOMS: atom_id res chain seq x y z
N MET A 1 15.95 -17.83 -2.97
CA MET A 1 16.06 -16.51 -2.31
C MET A 1 15.27 -16.53 -1.01
N SER A 2 15.85 -16.02 0.08
CA SER A 2 15.14 -15.83 1.34
C SER A 2 14.02 -14.79 1.17
N GLU A 3 12.93 -14.93 1.95
CA GLU A 3 11.81 -13.97 1.89
C GLU A 3 12.23 -12.56 2.30
N MET A 4 13.21 -12.45 3.21
CA MET A 4 13.79 -11.18 3.61
C MET A 4 14.45 -10.46 2.42
N LEU A 5 15.26 -11.17 1.63
CA LEU A 5 15.92 -10.59 0.46
C LEU A 5 14.91 -10.11 -0.59
N LYS A 6 13.83 -10.87 -0.81
CA LYS A 6 12.74 -10.45 -1.72
C LYS A 6 12.07 -9.16 -1.25
N ASN A 7 11.83 -9.01 0.06
CA ASN A 7 11.22 -7.81 0.61
C ASN A 7 12.15 -6.60 0.53
N ILE A 8 13.46 -6.78 0.72
CA ILE A 8 14.45 -5.72 0.54
C ILE A 8 14.48 -5.26 -0.93
N ILE A 9 14.49 -6.19 -1.88
CA ILE A 9 14.46 -5.83 -3.31
C ILE A 9 13.16 -5.09 -3.65
N ARG A 10 12.00 -5.57 -3.18
CA ARG A 10 10.71 -4.88 -3.37
C ARG A 10 10.69 -3.48 -2.79
N PHE A 11 11.29 -3.28 -1.61
CA PHE A 11 11.40 -1.97 -0.97
C PHE A 11 12.03 -0.95 -1.92
N PHE A 12 13.23 -1.26 -2.45
CA PHE A 12 13.95 -0.34 -3.34
C PHE A 12 13.27 -0.22 -4.70
N VAL A 13 12.90 -1.33 -5.33
CA VAL A 13 12.28 -1.31 -6.67
C VAL A 13 11.02 -0.46 -6.69
N LEU A 14 10.14 -0.60 -5.70
CA LEU A 14 8.88 0.16 -5.67
C LEU A 14 9.10 1.66 -5.46
N ILE A 15 10.07 2.05 -4.61
CA ILE A 15 10.45 3.47 -4.46
C ILE A 15 11.02 4.00 -5.78
N LEU A 16 11.97 3.27 -6.40
CA LEU A 16 12.61 3.73 -7.63
C LEU A 16 11.62 3.85 -8.78
N VAL A 17 10.71 2.87 -8.94
CA VAL A 17 9.64 2.94 -9.93
C VAL A 17 8.73 4.15 -9.67
N GLN A 18 8.38 4.42 -8.42
CA GLN A 18 7.58 5.58 -8.09
C GLN A 18 8.31 6.89 -8.46
N VAL A 19 9.52 7.10 -7.95
CA VAL A 19 10.29 8.34 -8.12
C VAL A 19 10.68 8.61 -9.57
N PHE A 20 11.16 7.59 -10.29
CA PHE A 20 11.78 7.78 -11.60
C PHE A 20 10.80 7.57 -12.76
N ILE A 21 9.70 6.85 -12.55
CA ILE A 21 8.72 6.58 -13.60
C ILE A 21 7.42 7.32 -13.29
N LEU A 22 6.73 6.96 -12.21
CA LEU A 22 5.38 7.46 -11.94
C LEU A 22 5.35 8.97 -11.62
N ASP A 23 6.28 9.46 -10.81
CA ASP A 23 6.36 10.88 -10.45
C ASP A 23 6.85 11.76 -11.62
N LYS A 24 7.35 11.16 -12.71
CA LYS A 24 7.70 11.86 -13.94
C LYS A 24 6.55 11.92 -14.94
N ILE A 25 5.49 11.14 -14.74
CA ILE A 25 4.28 11.23 -15.55
C ILE A 25 3.54 12.51 -15.12
N PRO A 26 3.29 13.46 -16.04
CA PRO A 26 2.52 14.64 -15.70
C PRO A 26 1.14 14.19 -15.19
N PRO A 27 0.62 14.80 -14.12
CA PRO A 27 -0.65 14.37 -13.55
C PRO A 27 -1.74 14.45 -14.62
N LEU A 28 -2.46 13.35 -14.83
CA LEU A 28 -3.56 13.29 -15.77
C LEU A 28 -4.58 14.37 -15.35
N HIS A 29 -4.77 15.38 -16.19
CA HIS A 29 -5.59 16.56 -15.91
C HIS A 29 -5.20 17.37 -14.65
N GLN A 30 -3.91 17.40 -14.27
CA GLN A 30 -3.39 18.15 -13.10
C GLN A 30 -3.98 17.74 -11.73
N PHE A 31 -4.74 16.66 -11.69
CA PHE A 31 -5.56 16.33 -10.51
C PHE A 31 -5.24 14.94 -9.93
N ILE A 32 -4.82 14.00 -10.78
CA ILE A 32 -4.66 12.60 -10.40
C ILE A 32 -3.17 12.24 -10.32
N VAL A 33 -2.74 11.78 -9.15
CA VAL A 33 -1.35 11.34 -8.92
C VAL A 33 -1.32 9.81 -8.76
N PRO A 34 -0.62 9.06 -9.63
CA PRO A 34 -0.55 7.61 -9.51
C PRO A 34 0.40 7.20 -8.38
N TYR A 35 -0.13 6.74 -7.25
CA TYR A 35 0.67 6.17 -6.16
C TYR A 35 0.65 4.64 -6.20
N LEU A 36 1.81 4.03 -6.43
CA LEU A 36 1.98 2.58 -6.42
C LEU A 36 2.84 2.10 -5.25
N TYR A 37 3.80 2.92 -4.78
CA TYR A 37 4.84 2.51 -3.83
C TYR A 37 4.29 1.82 -2.56
N PHE A 38 3.15 2.27 -2.02
CA PHE A 38 2.56 1.75 -0.78
C PHE A 38 2.07 0.29 -0.88
N ILE A 39 1.99 -0.28 -2.10
CA ILE A 39 1.77 -1.73 -2.31
C ILE A 39 2.78 -2.58 -1.53
N TYR A 40 3.99 -2.06 -1.30
CA TYR A 40 5.01 -2.70 -0.45
C TYR A 40 4.44 -3.10 0.91
N ILE A 41 3.76 -2.17 1.59
CA ILE A 41 3.19 -2.37 2.92
C ILE A 41 2.05 -3.38 2.85
N LEU A 42 1.24 -3.32 1.79
CA LEU A 42 0.13 -4.26 1.60
C LEU A 42 0.63 -5.69 1.43
N TRP A 43 1.76 -5.86 0.76
CA TRP A 43 2.38 -7.14 0.42
C TRP A 43 3.25 -7.76 1.51
N LEU A 44 3.46 -7.08 2.64
CA LEU A 44 4.27 -7.61 3.73
C LEU A 44 3.68 -8.90 4.33
N PRO A 45 4.49 -9.77 4.96
CA PRO A 45 3.98 -10.99 5.59
C PRO A 45 2.97 -10.75 6.72
N TYR A 46 2.11 -11.74 7.01
CA TYR A 46 1.16 -11.69 8.13
C TYR A 46 1.85 -11.76 9.51
N LYS A 47 3.04 -12.36 9.60
CA LYS A 47 3.75 -12.64 10.88
C LYS A 47 4.34 -11.38 11.53
N ILE A 48 4.45 -10.27 10.81
CA ILE A 48 5.11 -9.07 11.34
C ILE A 48 4.26 -8.49 12.48
N PRO A 49 4.82 -8.31 13.69
CA PRO A 49 4.08 -7.72 14.80
C PRO A 49 3.71 -6.28 14.46
N ARG A 50 2.58 -5.82 15.01
CA ARG A 50 1.98 -4.52 14.67
C ARG A 50 2.97 -3.36 14.78
N LEU A 51 3.75 -3.31 15.85
CA LEU A 51 4.73 -2.24 16.10
C LEU A 51 5.85 -2.23 15.03
N SER A 52 6.40 -3.39 14.69
CA SER A 52 7.43 -3.49 13.64
C SER A 52 6.86 -3.14 12.27
N LEU A 53 5.62 -3.53 11.97
CA LEU A 53 4.96 -3.17 10.72
C LEU A 53 4.78 -1.65 10.61
N THR A 54 4.37 -0.98 11.69
CA THR A 54 4.25 0.48 11.71
C THR A 54 5.57 1.20 11.58
N LEU A 55 6.62 0.73 12.26
CA LEU A 55 7.96 1.31 12.15
C LEU A 55 8.53 1.11 10.73
N LEU A 56 8.30 -0.06 10.12
CA LEU A 56 8.65 -0.30 8.72
C LEU A 56 7.90 0.63 7.77
N GLY A 57 6.60 0.86 8.00
CA GLY A 57 5.81 1.85 7.25
C GLY A 57 6.37 3.26 7.38
N PHE A 58 6.75 3.67 8.59
CA PHE A 58 7.40 4.97 8.85
C PHE A 58 8.69 5.12 8.06
N ILE A 59 9.62 4.18 8.22
CA ILE A 59 10.92 4.21 7.55
C ILE A 59 10.74 4.21 6.02
N TYR A 60 9.83 3.38 5.50
CA TYR A 60 9.55 3.30 4.08
C TYR A 60 9.03 4.63 3.51
N GLY A 61 8.05 5.25 4.17
CA GLY A 61 7.52 6.54 3.76
C GLY A 61 8.55 7.66 3.88
N LEU A 62 9.36 7.66 4.95
CA LEU A 62 10.44 8.62 5.14
C LEU A 62 11.51 8.52 4.04
N CYS A 63 11.88 7.30 3.64
CA CYS A 63 12.78 7.09 2.51
C CYS A 63 12.24 7.70 1.22
N PHE A 64 10.94 7.54 0.95
CA PHE A 64 10.32 8.14 -0.22
C PHE A 64 10.26 9.67 -0.13
N ASP A 65 9.93 10.22 1.05
CA ASP A 65 9.89 11.67 1.32
C ASP A 65 11.24 12.35 1.03
N PHE A 66 12.37 11.68 1.24
CA PHE A 66 13.70 12.22 0.89
C PHE A 66 13.90 12.41 -0.61
N PHE A 67 13.28 11.57 -1.46
CA PHE A 67 13.36 11.72 -2.92
C PHE A 67 12.41 12.80 -3.43
N THR A 68 11.20 12.88 -2.86
CA THR A 68 10.16 13.83 -3.28
C THR A 68 10.32 15.22 -2.64
N LYS A 69 11.21 15.37 -1.65
CA LYS A 69 11.40 16.59 -0.85
C LYS A 69 10.12 17.02 -0.10
N THR A 70 9.31 16.07 0.32
CA THR A 70 8.06 16.28 1.09
C THR A 70 8.18 15.68 2.49
N PRO A 71 9.09 16.17 3.35
CA PRO A 71 9.43 15.49 4.60
C PRO A 71 8.18 15.26 5.47
N GLY A 72 7.89 13.98 5.76
CA GLY A 72 6.83 13.56 6.68
C GLY A 72 5.48 13.27 6.03
N LEU A 73 5.24 13.70 4.79
CA LEU A 73 3.96 13.53 4.10
C LEU A 73 3.66 12.04 3.88
N HIS A 74 4.56 11.33 3.21
CA HIS A 74 4.41 9.91 2.94
C HIS A 74 4.70 9.06 4.17
N ALA A 75 5.62 9.48 5.05
CA ALA A 75 5.83 8.82 6.33
C ALA A 75 4.54 8.71 7.16
N ALA A 76 3.75 9.78 7.26
CA ALA A 76 2.49 9.80 7.99
C ALA A 76 1.42 8.89 7.34
N ALA A 77 1.27 8.94 6.00
CA ALA A 77 0.31 8.07 5.32
C ALA A 77 0.69 6.58 5.41
N CYS A 78 1.99 6.25 5.25
CA CYS A 78 2.49 4.89 5.32
C CYS A 78 2.39 4.28 6.72
N THR A 79 2.65 5.07 7.76
CA THR A 79 2.46 4.63 9.15
C THR A 79 1.01 4.31 9.46
N LEU A 80 0.08 5.17 9.03
CA LEU A 80 -1.35 4.97 9.24
C LEU A 80 -1.83 3.66 8.62
N ILE A 81 -1.53 3.42 7.33
CA ILE A 81 -1.98 2.19 6.68
C ILE A 81 -1.30 0.95 7.25
N ALA A 82 -0.03 1.04 7.66
CA ALA A 82 0.68 -0.05 8.30
C ALA A 82 0.05 -0.42 9.65
N TYR A 83 -0.44 0.58 10.41
CA TYR A 83 -1.12 0.37 11.69
C TYR A 83 -2.51 -0.24 11.54
N LEU A 84 -3.25 0.18 10.50
CA LEU A 84 -4.62 -0.27 10.21
C LEU A 84 -4.68 -1.62 9.49
N ARG A 85 -3.62 -1.98 8.75
CA ARG A 85 -3.56 -3.21 7.96
C ARG A 85 -3.94 -4.48 8.74
N PRO A 86 -3.36 -4.78 9.94
CA PRO A 86 -3.74 -5.97 10.68
C PRO A 86 -5.22 -5.99 11.09
N PHE A 87 -5.79 -4.82 11.39
CA PHE A 87 -7.20 -4.69 11.74
C PHE A 87 -8.11 -4.99 10.54
N MET A 88 -7.78 -4.46 9.36
CA MET A 88 -8.50 -4.78 8.11
C MET A 88 -8.44 -6.26 7.77
N ILE A 89 -7.26 -6.89 7.90
CA ILE A 89 -7.09 -8.31 7.65
C ILE A 89 -7.96 -9.16 8.60
N ASN A 90 -8.02 -8.80 9.88
CA ASN A 90 -8.81 -9.53 10.88
C ASN A 90 -10.34 -9.38 10.70
N ILE A 91 -10.81 -8.31 10.06
CA ILE A 91 -12.23 -8.13 9.72
C ILE A 91 -12.59 -8.96 8.49
N LEU A 92 -11.67 -9.03 7.51
CA LEU A 92 -11.94 -9.64 6.20
C LEU A 92 -11.66 -11.15 6.16
N MET A 93 -10.87 -11.68 7.10
CA MET A 93 -10.61 -13.11 7.26
C MET A 93 -10.93 -13.56 8.68
N SER A 94 -11.61 -14.71 8.79
CA SER A 94 -11.75 -15.40 10.07
C SER A 94 -10.41 -16.01 10.50
N LYS A 95 -10.13 -16.07 11.80
CA LYS A 95 -8.88 -16.69 12.32
C LYS A 95 -8.73 -18.17 11.93
N GLU A 96 -9.84 -18.83 11.62
CA GLU A 96 -9.90 -20.22 11.17
C GLU A 96 -9.72 -20.37 9.65
N ASP A 97 -9.56 -19.26 8.93
CA ASP A 97 -9.39 -19.28 7.48
C ASP A 97 -8.05 -19.94 7.10
N PRO A 98 -8.04 -20.97 6.23
CA PRO A 98 -6.81 -21.57 5.72
C PRO A 98 -5.87 -20.54 5.07
N GLY A 99 -6.38 -19.36 4.68
CA GLY A 99 -5.61 -18.20 4.22
C GLY A 99 -4.47 -17.76 5.15
N PHE A 100 -4.61 -17.93 6.47
CA PHE A 100 -3.54 -17.65 7.44
C PHE A 100 -2.37 -18.64 7.39
N SER A 101 -2.54 -19.76 6.67
CA SER A 101 -1.47 -20.71 6.39
C SER A 101 -0.51 -20.21 5.30
N TYR A 102 -0.83 -19.11 4.61
CA TYR A 102 0.08 -18.48 3.66
C TYR A 102 0.97 -17.43 4.31
N ILE A 103 2.04 -17.05 3.62
CA ILE A 103 3.05 -16.13 4.14
C ILE A 103 2.55 -14.67 4.15
N ALA A 104 1.85 -14.24 3.10
CA ALA A 104 1.46 -12.85 2.89
C ALA A 104 0.06 -12.72 2.24
N PRO A 105 -0.60 -11.55 2.33
CA PRO A 105 -1.88 -11.30 1.67
C PRO A 105 -1.73 -11.29 0.16
N ALA A 106 -2.53 -12.11 -0.49
CA ALA A 106 -2.72 -12.19 -1.93
C ALA A 106 -4.12 -12.72 -2.24
N PRO A 107 -4.60 -12.58 -3.50
CA PRO A 107 -5.83 -13.24 -3.93
C PRO A 107 -5.83 -14.75 -3.70
N SER A 108 -4.65 -15.39 -3.75
CA SER A 108 -4.48 -16.83 -3.49
C SER A 108 -4.55 -17.21 -2.00
N SER A 109 -4.37 -16.25 -1.08
CA SER A 109 -4.48 -16.51 0.36
C SER A 109 -5.83 -16.11 0.93
N MET A 110 -6.35 -14.93 0.58
CA MET A 110 -7.61 -14.42 1.13
C MET A 110 -8.82 -14.73 0.25
N GLY A 111 -8.61 -15.01 -1.04
CA GLY A 111 -9.64 -14.92 -2.06
C GLY A 111 -9.73 -13.52 -2.68
N TRP A 112 -10.26 -13.44 -3.91
CA TRP A 112 -10.31 -12.19 -4.67
C TRP A 112 -11.15 -11.10 -4.00
N THR A 113 -12.34 -11.44 -3.51
CA THR A 113 -13.27 -10.47 -2.90
C THR A 113 -12.68 -9.75 -1.67
N PRO A 114 -12.24 -10.45 -0.61
CA PRO A 114 -11.65 -9.78 0.55
C PRO A 114 -10.34 -9.08 0.20
N TYR A 115 -9.55 -9.59 -0.76
CA TYR A 115 -8.34 -8.91 -1.21
C TYR A 115 -8.64 -7.58 -1.90
N ILE A 116 -9.63 -7.53 -2.79
CA ILE A 116 -10.06 -6.29 -3.46
C ILE A 116 -10.53 -5.26 -2.44
N VAL A 117 -11.37 -5.66 -1.49
CA VAL A 117 -11.85 -4.77 -0.42
C VAL A 117 -10.69 -4.26 0.43
N TYR A 118 -9.76 -5.15 0.81
CA TYR A 118 -8.56 -4.82 1.57
C TYR A 118 -7.70 -3.76 0.86
N VAL A 119 -7.39 -3.95 -0.43
CA VAL A 119 -6.59 -3.01 -1.21
C VAL A 119 -7.33 -1.69 -1.38
N LEU A 120 -8.63 -1.73 -1.71
CA LEU A 120 -9.42 -0.54 -1.99
C LEU A 120 -9.55 0.37 -0.77
N VAL A 121 -9.90 -0.21 0.39
CA VAL A 121 -10.08 0.55 1.64
C VAL A 121 -8.76 1.17 2.10
N LEU A 122 -7.67 0.41 2.10
CA LEU A 122 -6.37 0.95 2.51
C LEU A 122 -5.81 1.98 1.52
N SER A 123 -6.05 1.80 0.21
CA SER A 123 -5.70 2.80 -0.80
C SER A 123 -6.49 4.09 -0.61
N PHE A 124 -7.79 4.00 -0.30
CA PHE A 124 -8.62 5.17 -0.01
C PHE A 124 -8.09 5.92 1.21
N ILE A 125 -7.82 5.22 2.30
CA ILE A 125 -7.29 5.83 3.55
C ILE A 125 -5.94 6.49 3.30
N HIS A 126 -5.04 5.83 2.57
CA HIS A 126 -3.73 6.39 2.22
C HIS A 126 -3.86 7.71 1.44
N ASN A 127 -4.63 7.69 0.35
CA ASN A 127 -4.78 8.85 -0.53
C ASN A 127 -5.56 9.99 0.13
N PHE A 128 -6.58 9.66 0.93
CA PHE A 128 -7.30 10.63 1.75
C PHE A 128 -6.32 11.37 2.67
N TRP A 129 -5.43 10.63 3.35
CA TRP A 129 -4.47 11.21 4.28
C TRP A 129 -3.43 12.08 3.58
N ILE A 130 -2.90 11.63 2.43
CA ILE A 130 -1.96 12.43 1.63
C ILE A 130 -2.60 13.75 1.20
N VAL A 131 -3.78 13.70 0.58
CA VAL A 131 -4.44 14.91 0.08
C VAL A 131 -4.80 15.85 1.24
N LEU A 132 -5.25 15.31 2.38
CA LEU A 132 -5.53 16.09 3.58
C LEU A 132 -4.29 16.83 4.10
N LEU A 133 -3.15 16.16 4.17
CA LEU A 133 -1.90 16.75 4.63
C LEU A 133 -1.26 17.70 3.61
N GLU A 134 -1.48 17.47 2.32
CA GLU A 134 -1.01 18.35 1.24
C GLU A 134 -1.76 19.68 1.24
N THR A 135 -3.10 19.65 1.38
CA THR A 135 -3.90 20.87 1.30
C THR A 135 -4.08 21.56 2.65
N LEU A 136 -3.96 20.83 3.78
CA LEU A 136 -4.25 21.29 5.16
C LEU A 136 -5.59 22.02 5.32
N SER A 137 -6.47 21.88 4.34
CA SER A 137 -7.74 22.57 4.21
C SER A 137 -8.60 21.79 3.24
N PHE A 138 -9.90 21.70 3.53
CA PHE A 138 -10.85 21.06 2.62
C PHE A 138 -11.18 21.94 1.42
N GLY A 139 -10.92 23.25 1.48
CA GLY A 139 -11.25 24.21 0.42
C GLY A 139 -12.67 23.99 -0.13
N ASN A 140 -12.76 23.55 -1.39
CA ASN A 140 -13.98 22.99 -1.96
C ASN A 140 -14.05 21.48 -1.68
N PHE A 141 -14.97 21.08 -0.81
CA PHE A 141 -15.16 19.68 -0.41
C PHE A 141 -15.34 18.71 -1.60
N TRP A 142 -16.06 19.12 -2.64
CA TRP A 142 -16.28 18.28 -3.82
C TRP A 142 -15.00 18.10 -4.64
N TYR A 143 -14.18 19.13 -4.74
CA TYR A 143 -12.86 19.04 -5.37
C TYR A 143 -11.93 18.12 -4.58
N PHE A 144 -11.89 18.27 -3.25
CA PHE A 144 -11.11 17.41 -2.38
C PHE A 144 -11.53 15.93 -2.53
N LEU A 145 -12.83 15.65 -2.42
CA LEU A 145 -13.36 14.29 -2.53
C LEU A 145 -13.11 13.70 -3.91
N GLY A 146 -13.31 14.49 -4.97
CA GLY A 146 -12.96 14.09 -6.33
C GLY A 146 -11.49 13.70 -6.46
N LYS A 147 -10.58 14.45 -5.83
CA LYS A 147 -9.11 14.22 -5.92
C LYS A 147 -8.77 12.91 -5.28
N VAL A 148 -9.31 12.67 -4.08
CA VAL A 148 -9.11 11.44 -3.32
C VAL A 148 -9.65 10.24 -4.08
N VAL A 149 -10.90 10.30 -4.57
CA VAL A 149 -11.55 9.17 -5.27
C VAL A 149 -10.84 8.85 -6.59
N ALA A 150 -10.52 9.87 -7.40
CA ALA A 150 -9.85 9.66 -8.68
C ALA A 150 -8.43 9.10 -8.50
N THR A 151 -7.67 9.64 -7.54
CA THR A 151 -6.33 9.17 -7.18
C THR A 151 -6.34 7.76 -6.59
N THR A 152 -7.34 7.45 -5.76
CA THR A 152 -7.56 6.10 -5.23
C THR A 152 -7.87 5.13 -6.36
N GLY A 153 -8.75 5.51 -7.31
CA GLY A 153 -9.12 4.67 -8.45
C GLY A 153 -7.92 4.29 -9.31
N VAL A 154 -7.09 5.27 -9.67
CA VAL A 154 -5.86 5.02 -10.46
C VAL A 154 -4.86 4.16 -9.67
N SER A 155 -4.60 4.49 -8.40
CA SER A 155 -3.69 3.72 -7.55
C SER A 155 -4.16 2.28 -7.37
N PHE A 156 -5.47 2.08 -7.14
CA PHE A 156 -6.09 0.76 -7.05
C PHE A 156 -5.91 -0.04 -8.33
N LEU A 157 -6.20 0.55 -9.50
CA LEU A 157 -6.02 -0.13 -10.79
C LEU A 157 -4.56 -0.55 -11.02
N LEU A 158 -3.61 0.34 -10.73
CA LEU A 158 -2.18 0.03 -10.83
C LEU A 158 -1.77 -1.13 -9.91
N ILE A 159 -2.30 -1.17 -8.69
CA ILE A 159 -2.06 -2.27 -7.75
C ILE A 159 -2.62 -3.59 -8.30
N MET A 160 -3.86 -3.57 -8.83
CA MET A 160 -4.49 -4.77 -9.38
C MET A 160 -3.74 -5.29 -10.61
N ILE A 161 -3.32 -4.41 -11.51
CA ILE A 161 -2.48 -4.77 -12.67
C ILE A 161 -1.16 -5.38 -12.21
N THR A 162 -0.52 -4.76 -11.20
CA THR A 162 0.74 -5.26 -10.65
C THR A 162 0.58 -6.63 -10.01
N GLU A 163 -0.53 -6.89 -9.31
CA GLU A 163 -0.84 -8.19 -8.71
C GLU A 163 -1.02 -9.29 -9.76
N ILE A 164 -1.71 -8.99 -10.86
CA ILE A 164 -1.95 -9.94 -11.96
C ILE A 164 -0.66 -10.20 -12.74
N LEU A 165 0.10 -9.15 -13.06
CA LEU A 165 1.33 -9.24 -13.86
C LEU A 165 2.43 -9.99 -13.09
N PHE A 166 2.56 -9.74 -11.79
CA PHE A 166 3.55 -10.37 -10.93
C PHE A 166 2.90 -11.41 -10.02
N TYR A 167 2.22 -12.41 -10.61
CA TYR A 167 1.53 -13.45 -9.85
C TYR A 167 2.44 -14.08 -8.78
N ARG A 168 2.13 -13.83 -7.51
CA ARG A 168 2.92 -14.28 -6.37
C ARG A 168 2.47 -15.69 -5.99
N LYS A 169 3.22 -16.71 -6.44
CA LYS A 169 3.08 -18.09 -5.91
C LYS A 169 3.34 -18.06 -4.40
N GLN A 170 2.27 -18.08 -3.62
CA GLN A 170 2.35 -18.12 -2.16
C GLN A 170 2.82 -19.51 -1.72
N LYS A 171 3.78 -19.55 -0.81
CA LYS A 171 4.18 -20.79 -0.15
C LYS A 171 3.33 -21.00 1.09
N PHE A 172 2.95 -22.25 1.34
CA PHE A 172 2.38 -22.65 2.62
C PHE A 172 3.43 -22.47 3.72
N ARG A 173 2.96 -22.07 4.91
CA ARG A 173 3.73 -22.07 6.15
C ARG A 173 3.98 -23.53 6.55
N THR A 174 5.16 -24.04 6.24
CA THR A 174 5.64 -25.28 6.84
C THR A 174 6.17 -24.94 8.24
N ASN A 175 5.69 -25.64 9.26
CA ASN A 175 6.13 -25.46 10.64
C ASN A 175 7.57 -25.98 10.74
N ASN A 176 8.56 -25.10 10.79
CA ASN A 176 9.94 -25.39 11.14
C ASN A 176 10.31 -24.57 12.38
#